data_AF-A0A1V5PLC4-F1
#
_entry.id   AF-A0A1V5PLC4-F1
#
_cell.length_a   1.000
_cell.length_b   1.000
_cell.length_c   1.000
_cell.angle_alpha   90.00
_cell.angle_beta   90.00
_cell.angle_gamma   90.00
#
_symmetry.space_group_name_H-M   'P 1'
#
loop_
_entity.id
_entity.type
_entity.pdbx_description
1 polymer ?
#
loop_
_entity_poly.entity_id
_entity_poly.type
_entity_poly.pdbx_seq_one_letter_code
_entity_poly.pdbx_strand_id
1 'polypeptide(L)'
;MVTVAFLLILFHFLLLRSALASEETEEEPEDRELEVIMEKLTSDDPFMRSEVIDYLSYCSHPKAFELLTNSLKDPDWAVRKDAVTALGSMADLKAVKYIAELLTDEYWHVRKEVIRVVGLLGGKDAIEPLMSLLSSEDELIKSSAQKALVKVGNKAIEGMLSKRINDRWNAAKTLGALKDKRPLPLLLEAIKIEKDAKVKNAIQEAIEILSNLPSEPQVPPPPAESQEDITVTEEIAVSDFIPSQETVSLPQETVSLPQETVSLPQETVSLSQVSEEPATKTQDTIKKPDVPRTNLDKEVDAFLASLDEE
;
A
#
# COMPACT_ATOMS: atom_id res chain seq x y z
N MET A 1 26.13 30.11 68.01
CA MET A 1 26.50 30.84 66.77
C MET A 1 26.92 29.90 65.64
N VAL A 2 27.73 28.86 65.90
CA VAL A 2 28.23 27.92 64.87
C VAL A 2 27.11 27.14 64.14
N THR A 3 26.02 26.78 64.81
CA THR A 3 24.90 26.02 64.21
C THR A 3 24.06 26.84 63.23
N VAL A 4 23.86 28.13 63.50
CA VAL A 4 23.09 29.03 62.62
C VAL A 4 23.88 29.32 61.35
N ALA A 5 25.20 29.52 61.47
CA ALA A 5 26.08 29.71 60.31
C ALA A 5 26.10 28.47 59.40
N PHE A 6 26.13 27.26 59.97
CA PHE A 6 26.10 26.01 59.20
C PHE A 6 24.78 25.81 58.45
N LEU A 7 23.65 26.12 59.09
CA LEU A 7 22.33 26.03 58.45
C LEU A 7 22.17 27.04 57.32
N LEU A 8 22.71 28.26 57.45
CA LEU A 8 22.68 29.25 56.38
C LEU A 8 23.57 28.85 55.20
N ILE A 9 24.72 28.23 55.45
CA ILE A 9 25.59 27.70 54.39
C ILE A 9 24.91 26.53 53.67
N LEU A 10 24.29 25.61 54.40
CA LEU A 10 23.55 24.48 53.82
C LEU A 10 22.35 24.95 52.99
N PHE A 11 21.60 25.94 53.49
CA PHE A 11 20.47 26.54 52.78
C PHE A 11 20.93 27.26 51.52
N HIS A 12 22.02 28.02 51.58
CA HIS A 12 22.60 28.68 50.41
C HIS A 12 23.11 27.65 49.38
N PHE A 13 23.69 26.54 49.84
CA PHE A 13 24.12 25.45 48.96
C PHE A 13 22.93 24.73 48.31
N LEU A 14 21.82 24.56 49.01
CA LEU A 14 20.58 23.99 48.47
C LEU A 14 19.90 24.93 47.47
N LEU A 15 19.88 26.24 47.73
CA LEU A 15 19.39 27.25 46.78
C LEU A 15 20.29 27.34 45.54
N LEU A 16 21.61 27.26 45.72
CA LEU A 16 22.56 27.28 44.60
C LEU A 16 22.46 25.99 43.77
N ARG A 17 22.24 24.83 44.41
CA ARG A 17 21.97 23.57 43.71
C ARG A 17 20.62 23.58 42.99
N SER A 18 19.59 24.21 43.56
CA SER A 18 18.29 24.39 42.92
C SER A 18 18.34 25.38 41.75
N ALA A 19 19.16 26.43 41.84
CA ALA A 19 19.35 27.42 40.79
C ALA A 19 20.25 26.92 39.65
N LEU A 20 21.26 26.10 39.96
CA LEU A 20 22.09 25.43 38.96
C LEU A 20 21.36 24.25 38.29
N ALA A 21 20.45 23.57 39.00
CA ALA A 21 19.58 22.55 38.43
C ALA A 21 18.46 23.13 37.54
N SER A 22 18.26 24.46 37.52
CA SER A 22 17.31 25.11 36.61
C SER A 22 17.93 25.61 35.29
N GLU A 23 19.22 25.39 35.06
CA GLU A 23 19.92 25.76 33.81
C GLU A 23 20.41 24.56 32.98
N GLU A 24 20.39 23.34 33.54
CA GLU A 24 20.52 22.10 32.77
C GLU A 24 19.12 21.52 32.58
N THR A 25 18.41 22.00 31.56
CA THR A 25 17.23 21.29 31.04
C THR A 25 17.72 19.96 30.48
N GLU A 26 17.73 18.91 31.30
CA GLU A 26 17.74 17.53 30.83
C GLU A 26 16.45 17.34 30.01
N GLU A 27 16.48 17.71 28.74
CA GLU A 27 15.41 17.42 27.79
C GLU A 27 15.18 15.91 27.80
N GLU A 28 13.94 15.49 28.04
CA GLU A 28 13.63 14.07 28.12
C GLU A 28 14.05 13.40 26.79
N PRO A 29 14.61 12.18 26.83
CA PRO A 29 15.14 11.52 25.63
C PRO A 29 14.09 11.37 24.51
N GLU A 30 12.80 11.28 24.86
CA GLU A 30 11.69 11.25 23.90
C GLU A 30 11.50 12.59 23.18
N ASP A 31 11.73 13.73 23.84
CA ASP A 31 11.60 15.06 23.24
C ASP A 31 12.71 15.30 22.20
N ARG A 32 13.93 14.87 22.50
CA ARG A 32 15.07 14.97 21.57
C ARG A 32 14.92 14.05 20.36
N GLU A 33 14.47 12.81 20.57
CA GLU A 33 14.21 11.90 19.45
C GLU A 33 13.14 12.48 18.51
N LEU A 34 12.05 13.00 19.09
CA LEU A 34 11.00 13.64 18.33
C LEU A 34 11.50 14.86 17.55
N GLU A 35 12.34 15.70 18.16
CA GLU A 35 12.92 16.87 17.49
C GLU A 35 13.72 16.46 16.24
N VAL A 36 14.57 15.44 16.36
CA VAL A 36 15.36 14.91 15.23
C VAL A 36 14.47 14.30 14.15
N ILE A 37 13.42 13.58 14.53
CA ILE A 37 12.43 13.04 13.57
C ILE A 37 11.76 14.18 12.81
N MET A 38 11.28 15.20 13.52
CA MET A 38 10.58 16.34 12.94
C MET A 38 11.49 17.15 12.01
N GLU A 39 12.72 17.41 12.43
CA GLU A 39 13.73 18.09 11.61
C GLU A 39 13.90 17.36 10.27
N LYS A 40 14.11 16.04 10.31
CA LYS A 40 14.37 15.25 9.11
C LYS A 40 13.15 15.04 8.23
N LEU A 41 11.95 15.00 8.80
CA LEU A 41 10.69 15.04 8.04
C LEU A 41 10.51 16.36 7.27
N THR A 42 11.20 17.44 7.67
CA THR A 42 11.18 18.72 6.96
C THR A 42 12.37 18.92 6.02
N SER A 43 13.20 17.90 5.83
CA SER A 43 14.33 17.95 4.88
C SER A 43 13.87 18.26 3.46
N ASP A 44 14.63 19.10 2.74
CA ASP A 44 14.41 19.36 1.31
C ASP A 44 14.58 18.09 0.46
N ASP A 45 15.41 17.13 0.94
CA ASP A 45 15.66 15.86 0.27
C ASP A 45 14.50 14.86 0.52
N PRO A 46 13.71 14.50 -0.52
CA PRO A 46 12.64 13.52 -0.39
C PRO A 46 13.14 12.14 0.05
N PHE A 47 14.37 11.76 -0.32
CA PHE A 47 14.93 10.49 0.11
C PHE A 47 15.10 10.45 1.63
N MET A 48 15.60 11.54 2.23
CA MET A 48 15.70 11.65 3.68
C MET A 48 14.33 11.58 4.36
N ARG A 49 13.30 12.24 3.80
CA ARG A 49 11.94 12.15 4.34
C ARG A 49 11.39 10.72 4.29
N SER A 50 11.62 10.00 3.19
CA SER A 50 11.27 8.59 3.05
C SER A 50 12.00 7.68 4.05
N GLU A 51 13.29 7.92 4.34
CA GLU A 51 14.01 7.14 5.37
C GLU A 51 13.40 7.32 6.76
N VAL A 52 12.96 8.55 7.10
CA VAL A 52 12.29 8.79 8.38
C VAL A 52 10.92 8.11 8.42
N ILE A 53 10.17 8.11 7.31
CA ILE A 53 8.89 7.40 7.20
C ILE A 53 9.08 5.89 7.40
N ASP A 54 10.09 5.30 6.77
CA ASP A 54 10.41 3.87 6.95
C ASP A 54 10.76 3.58 8.42
N TYR A 55 11.56 4.43 9.07
CA TYR A 55 11.84 4.34 10.51
C TYR A 55 10.56 4.40 11.36
N LEU A 56 9.70 5.37 11.08
CA LEU A 56 8.45 5.58 11.82
C LEU A 56 7.50 4.39 11.74
N SER A 57 7.56 3.61 10.66
CA SER A 57 6.71 2.43 10.48
C SER A 57 7.01 1.28 11.46
N TYR A 58 8.24 1.20 11.98
CA TYR A 58 8.67 0.16 12.92
C TYR A 58 8.93 0.68 14.33
N CYS A 59 9.07 1.99 14.50
CA CYS A 59 9.28 2.57 15.82
C CYS A 59 7.98 2.51 16.65
N SER A 60 8.11 2.38 17.98
CA SER A 60 6.97 2.42 18.90
C SER A 60 6.66 3.84 19.40
N HIS A 61 7.01 4.87 18.61
CA HIS A 61 6.84 6.26 19.03
C HIS A 61 5.35 6.65 19.04
N PRO A 62 4.84 7.28 20.12
CA PRO A 62 3.41 7.58 20.28
C PRO A 62 2.85 8.51 19.18
N LYS A 63 3.70 9.37 18.59
CA LYS A 63 3.33 10.25 17.48
C LYS A 63 3.53 9.63 16.09
N ALA A 64 4.06 8.41 15.97
CA ALA A 64 4.39 7.82 14.66
C ALA A 64 3.19 7.80 13.71
N PHE A 65 2.01 7.39 14.21
CA PHE A 65 0.79 7.39 13.41
C PHE A 65 0.43 8.79 12.89
N GLU A 66 0.49 9.82 13.74
CA GLU A 66 0.18 11.20 13.37
C GLU A 66 1.15 11.71 12.30
N LEU A 67 2.45 11.51 12.51
CA LEU A 67 3.50 11.92 11.58
C LEU A 67 3.34 11.25 10.22
N LEU A 68 3.11 9.93 10.21
CA LEU A 68 2.87 9.19 8.98
C LEU A 68 1.59 9.65 8.25
N THR A 69 0.51 9.96 8.99
CA THR A 69 -0.70 10.54 8.35
C THR A 69 -0.47 11.93 7.79
N ASN A 70 0.42 12.73 8.37
CA ASN A 70 0.80 14.02 7.81
C ASN A 70 1.64 13.85 6.53
N SER A 71 2.54 12.86 6.48
CA SER A 71 3.34 12.54 5.30
C SER A 71 2.53 12.06 4.08
N LEU A 72 1.26 11.70 4.26
CA LEU A 72 0.34 11.46 3.14
C LEU A 72 0.10 12.71 2.28
N LYS A 73 0.46 13.91 2.76
CA LYS A 73 0.32 15.19 2.06
C LYS A 73 1.66 15.73 1.52
N ASP A 74 2.70 14.90 1.55
CA ASP A 74 4.03 15.31 1.10
C ASP A 74 4.00 15.76 -0.38
N PRO A 75 4.74 16.83 -0.75
CA PRO A 75 4.81 17.26 -2.15
C PRO A 75 5.39 16.20 -3.08
N ASP A 76 6.28 15.34 -2.58
CA ASP A 76 6.88 14.25 -3.35
C ASP A 76 6.01 12.99 -3.31
N TRP A 77 5.68 12.46 -4.49
CA TRP A 77 4.80 11.30 -4.63
C TRP A 77 5.40 10.01 -4.06
N ALA A 78 6.73 9.87 -4.08
CA ALA A 78 7.40 8.69 -3.53
C ALA A 78 7.28 8.68 -2.00
N VAL A 79 7.42 9.86 -1.38
CA VAL A 79 7.22 10.04 0.06
C VAL A 79 5.77 9.74 0.46
N ARG A 80 4.77 10.18 -0.32
CA ARG A 80 3.36 9.82 -0.08
C ARG A 80 3.12 8.32 -0.18
N LYS A 81 3.67 7.66 -1.22
CA LYS A 81 3.60 6.20 -1.40
C LYS A 81 4.23 5.46 -0.21
N ASP A 82 5.37 5.93 0.27
CA ASP A 82 6.06 5.33 1.41
C ASP A 82 5.26 5.54 2.71
N ALA A 83 4.61 6.70 2.89
CA ALA A 83 3.70 6.93 4.01
C ALA A 83 2.50 5.97 4.01
N VAL A 84 1.90 5.72 2.84
CA VAL A 84 0.85 4.71 2.67
C VAL A 84 1.35 3.31 3.06
N THR A 85 2.56 2.95 2.61
CA THR A 85 3.18 1.66 2.92
C THR A 85 3.41 1.51 4.43
N ALA A 86 4.01 2.53 5.05
CA ALA A 86 4.32 2.60 6.48
C ALA A 86 3.06 2.47 7.35
N LEU A 87 2.00 3.22 7.04
CA LEU A 87 0.71 3.11 7.73
C LEU A 87 0.08 1.73 7.54
N GLY A 88 0.27 1.10 6.38
CA GLY A 88 -0.08 -0.30 6.14
C GLY A 88 0.63 -1.24 7.12
N SER A 89 1.95 -1.11 7.25
CA SER A 89 2.82 -1.92 8.12
C SER A 89 2.48 -1.83 9.61
N MET A 90 1.90 -0.71 10.06
CA MET A 90 1.37 -0.59 11.42
C MET A 90 0.16 -1.52 11.68
N ALA A 91 -0.49 -2.03 10.63
CA ALA A 91 -1.65 -2.91 10.68
C ALA A 91 -2.85 -2.36 11.50
N ASP A 92 -2.95 -1.03 11.68
CA ASP A 92 -4.09 -0.37 12.31
C ASP A 92 -5.15 -0.02 11.25
N LEU A 93 -6.33 -0.64 11.34
CA LEU A 93 -7.47 -0.38 10.45
C LEU A 93 -7.90 1.09 10.43
N LYS A 94 -7.57 1.88 11.46
CA LYS A 94 -7.82 3.33 11.46
C LYS A 94 -7.06 4.06 10.36
N ALA A 95 -5.98 3.49 9.82
CA ALA A 95 -5.23 4.08 8.72
C ALA A 95 -6.04 4.15 7.43
N VAL A 96 -6.99 3.21 7.22
CA VAL A 96 -7.76 3.07 5.97
C VAL A 96 -8.44 4.37 5.58
N LYS A 97 -9.07 5.09 6.52
CA LYS A 97 -9.77 6.34 6.21
C LYS A 97 -8.84 7.45 5.72
N TYR A 98 -7.58 7.48 6.19
CA TYR A 98 -6.60 8.50 5.79
C TYR A 98 -5.96 8.11 4.46
N ILE A 99 -5.57 6.84 4.32
CA ILE A 99 -4.95 6.30 3.12
C ILE A 99 -5.91 6.40 1.92
N ALA A 100 -7.21 6.14 2.13
CA ALA A 100 -8.21 6.16 1.06
C ALA A 100 -8.40 7.53 0.39
N GLU A 101 -7.99 8.63 1.03
CA GLU A 101 -8.01 9.98 0.42
C GLU A 101 -7.10 10.03 -0.83
N LEU A 102 -6.04 9.22 -0.87
CA LEU A 102 -5.06 9.17 -1.95
C LEU A 102 -5.49 8.24 -3.11
N LEU A 103 -6.71 7.72 -3.12
CA LEU A 103 -7.26 6.98 -4.28
C LEU A 103 -7.38 7.85 -5.53
N THR A 104 -7.40 9.17 -5.35
CA THR A 104 -7.45 10.16 -6.43
C THR A 104 -6.12 10.88 -6.65
N ASP A 105 -5.03 10.37 -6.07
CA ASP A 105 -3.69 10.94 -6.22
C ASP A 105 -3.31 11.05 -7.70
N GLU A 106 -2.63 12.14 -8.07
CA GLU A 106 -2.22 12.41 -9.44
C GLU A 106 -1.25 11.32 -9.97
N TYR A 107 -0.42 10.74 -9.10
CA TYR A 107 0.54 9.71 -9.48
C TYR A 107 -0.07 8.31 -9.36
N TRP A 108 -0.04 7.58 -10.47
CA TRP A 108 -0.64 6.24 -10.54
C TRP A 108 0.02 5.24 -9.58
N HIS A 109 1.32 5.38 -9.29
CA HIS A 109 2.03 4.55 -8.32
C HIS A 109 1.43 4.70 -6.91
N VAL A 110 1.05 5.92 -6.52
CA VAL A 110 0.40 6.18 -5.23
C VAL A 110 -0.99 5.55 -5.22
N ARG A 111 -1.80 5.74 -6.26
CA ARG A 111 -3.13 5.11 -6.35
C ARG A 111 -3.08 3.58 -6.27
N LYS A 112 -2.16 2.93 -7.01
CA LYS A 112 -1.95 1.48 -6.99
C LYS A 112 -1.60 1.00 -5.57
N GLU A 113 -0.72 1.74 -4.90
CA GLU A 113 -0.29 1.43 -3.55
C GLU A 113 -1.41 1.59 -2.51
N VAL A 114 -2.24 2.63 -2.65
CA VAL A 114 -3.42 2.86 -1.80
C VAL A 114 -4.41 1.70 -1.94
N ILE A 115 -4.76 1.30 -3.17
CA ILE A 115 -5.69 0.19 -3.43
C ILE A 115 -5.18 -1.10 -2.77
N ARG A 116 -3.89 -1.35 -2.95
CA ARG A 116 -3.19 -2.49 -2.35
C ARG A 116 -3.30 -2.49 -0.83
N VAL A 117 -2.85 -1.41 -0.18
CA VAL A 117 -2.77 -1.33 1.28
C VAL A 117 -4.16 -1.34 1.90
N VAL A 118 -5.12 -0.64 1.31
CA VAL A 118 -6.53 -0.67 1.75
C VAL A 118 -7.12 -2.08 1.63
N GLY A 119 -6.84 -2.80 0.53
CA GLY A 119 -7.26 -4.19 0.37
C GLY A 119 -6.60 -5.14 1.37
N LEU A 120 -5.35 -4.88 1.74
CA LEU A 120 -4.58 -5.69 2.70
C LEU A 120 -5.03 -5.46 4.14
N LEU A 121 -5.20 -4.20 4.54
CA LEU A 121 -5.74 -3.83 5.85
C LEU A 121 -7.17 -4.38 5.98
N GLY A 122 -8.01 -4.09 4.99
CA GLY A 122 -9.40 -4.50 4.91
C GLY A 122 -10.28 -3.80 5.94
N GLY A 123 -11.30 -4.52 6.43
CA GLY A 123 -12.31 -3.94 7.30
C GLY A 123 -13.41 -3.20 6.53
N LYS A 124 -14.50 -2.86 7.23
CA LYS A 124 -15.68 -2.23 6.62
C LYS A 124 -15.37 -0.91 5.92
N ASP A 125 -14.38 -0.16 6.42
CA ASP A 125 -14.03 1.16 5.90
C ASP A 125 -13.23 1.09 4.59
N ALA A 126 -12.72 -0.09 4.22
CA ALA A 126 -12.08 -0.34 2.92
C ALA A 126 -13.11 -0.53 1.80
N ILE A 127 -14.35 -0.87 2.12
CA ILE A 127 -15.32 -1.38 1.13
C ILE A 127 -15.82 -0.29 0.18
N GLU A 128 -16.39 0.79 0.70
CA GLU A 128 -16.92 1.87 -0.15
C GLU A 128 -15.83 2.54 -1.02
N PRO A 129 -14.62 2.86 -0.50
CA PRO A 129 -13.54 3.37 -1.33
C PRO A 129 -13.17 2.42 -2.48
N LEU A 130 -13.00 1.12 -2.21
CA LEU A 130 -12.65 0.15 -3.26
C LEU A 130 -13.80 -0.08 -4.25
N MET A 131 -15.07 -0.12 -3.79
CA MET A 131 -16.23 -0.25 -4.67
C MET A 131 -16.36 0.92 -5.64
N SER A 132 -16.01 2.14 -5.21
CA SER A 132 -16.06 3.32 -6.08
C SER A 132 -15.15 3.21 -7.31
N LEU A 133 -14.07 2.42 -7.21
CA LEU A 133 -13.09 2.21 -8.28
C LEU A 133 -13.53 1.16 -9.30
N LEU A 134 -14.59 0.40 -9.03
CA LEU A 134 -15.14 -0.57 -9.99
C LEU A 134 -15.71 0.10 -11.24
N SER A 135 -16.03 1.40 -11.15
CA SER A 135 -16.48 2.23 -12.27
C SER A 135 -15.34 3.04 -12.92
N SER A 136 -14.08 2.79 -12.54
CA SER A 136 -12.92 3.44 -13.15
C SER A 136 -12.82 3.13 -14.65
N GLU A 137 -12.47 4.13 -15.46
CA GLU A 137 -12.13 3.92 -16.88
C GLU A 137 -10.76 3.25 -17.05
N ASP A 138 -9.87 3.43 -16.07
CA ASP A 138 -8.59 2.73 -16.02
C ASP A 138 -8.82 1.27 -15.58
N GLU A 139 -8.61 0.34 -16.53
CA GLU A 139 -8.79 -1.10 -16.33
C GLU A 139 -7.84 -1.69 -15.29
N LEU A 140 -6.62 -1.15 -15.14
CA LEU A 140 -5.68 -1.62 -14.12
C LEU A 140 -6.18 -1.25 -12.72
N ILE A 141 -6.71 -0.04 -12.55
CA ILE A 141 -7.33 0.42 -11.29
C ILE A 141 -8.57 -0.41 -10.97
N LYS A 142 -9.43 -0.66 -11.96
CA LYS A 142 -10.64 -1.47 -11.82
C LYS A 142 -10.30 -2.91 -11.40
N SER A 143 -9.38 -3.56 -12.11
CA SER A 143 -8.92 -4.93 -11.79
C SER A 143 -8.26 -5.00 -10.40
N SER A 144 -7.42 -4.01 -10.07
CA SER A 144 -6.79 -3.92 -8.74
C SER A 144 -7.83 -3.79 -7.61
N ALA A 145 -8.88 -2.99 -7.83
CA ALA A 145 -9.96 -2.82 -6.86
C ALA A 145 -10.78 -4.11 -6.69
N GLN A 146 -11.05 -4.85 -7.77
CA GLN A 146 -11.70 -6.17 -7.71
C GLN A 146 -10.86 -7.15 -6.89
N LYS A 147 -9.56 -7.27 -7.20
CA LYS A 147 -8.61 -8.14 -6.46
C LYS A 147 -8.57 -7.75 -4.98
N ALA A 148 -8.53 -6.45 -4.67
CA ALA A 148 -8.56 -5.94 -3.31
C ALA A 148 -9.87 -6.31 -2.57
N LEU A 149 -11.04 -6.10 -3.17
CA LEU A 149 -12.33 -6.46 -2.56
C LEU A 149 -12.45 -7.96 -2.27
N VAL A 150 -11.98 -8.82 -3.18
CA VAL A 150 -11.92 -10.27 -2.95
C VAL A 150 -11.04 -10.59 -1.73
N LYS A 151 -9.86 -9.95 -1.63
CA LYS A 151 -8.97 -10.13 -0.48
C LYS A 151 -9.61 -9.67 0.83
N VAL A 152 -10.31 -8.53 0.83
CA VAL A 152 -11.06 -8.04 2.01
C VAL A 152 -12.16 -9.03 2.41
N GLY A 153 -12.91 -9.57 1.45
CA GLY A 153 -13.94 -10.57 1.70
C GLY A 153 -13.38 -11.87 2.28
N ASN A 154 -12.30 -12.40 1.72
CA ASN A 154 -11.64 -13.61 2.22
C ASN A 154 -11.14 -13.41 3.65
N LYS A 155 -10.48 -12.28 3.93
CA LYS A 155 -10.00 -11.93 5.28
C LYS A 155 -11.15 -11.79 6.28
N ALA A 156 -12.30 -11.27 5.84
CA ALA A 156 -13.49 -11.19 6.69
C ALA A 156 -14.07 -12.59 6.98
N ILE A 157 -14.11 -13.49 6.00
CA ILE A 157 -14.51 -14.90 6.21
C ILE A 157 -13.58 -15.57 7.23
N GLU A 158 -12.27 -15.41 7.08
CA GLU A 158 -11.28 -15.93 8.05
C GLU A 158 -11.47 -15.29 9.44
N GLY A 159 -11.72 -13.98 9.49
CA GLY A 159 -11.96 -13.25 10.73
C GLY A 159 -13.17 -13.76 11.52
N MET A 160 -14.20 -14.31 10.86
CA MET A 160 -15.32 -14.97 11.52
C MET A 160 -14.91 -16.20 12.33
N LEU A 161 -13.78 -16.83 12.00
CA LEU A 161 -13.24 -17.99 12.69
C LEU A 161 -12.31 -17.62 13.86
N SER A 162 -12.02 -16.33 14.05
CA SER A 162 -11.11 -15.87 15.10
C SER A 162 -11.66 -16.13 16.51
N LYS A 163 -10.77 -16.47 17.43
CA LYS A 163 -11.09 -16.57 18.87
C LYS A 163 -11.37 -15.18 19.48
N ARG A 164 -10.85 -14.11 18.89
CA ARG A 164 -10.98 -12.75 19.40
C ARG A 164 -12.32 -12.16 18.98
N ILE A 165 -13.05 -11.63 19.96
CA ILE A 165 -14.37 -11.02 19.77
C ILE A 165 -14.32 -9.87 18.76
N ASN A 166 -13.30 -9.00 18.85
CA ASN A 166 -13.17 -7.85 17.96
C ASN A 166 -12.93 -8.26 16.50
N ASP A 167 -12.19 -9.34 16.25
CA ASP A 167 -11.92 -9.82 14.89
C ASP A 167 -13.21 -10.33 14.24
N ARG A 168 -13.99 -11.15 14.97
CA ARG A 168 -15.30 -11.63 14.49
C ARG A 168 -16.29 -10.49 14.28
N TRP A 169 -16.30 -9.51 15.18
CA TRP A 169 -17.14 -8.32 15.03
C TRP A 169 -16.77 -7.52 13.78
N ASN A 170 -15.48 -7.25 13.57
CA ASN A 170 -14.98 -6.57 12.38
C ASN A 170 -15.32 -7.34 11.10
N ALA A 171 -15.16 -8.67 11.12
CA ALA A 171 -15.51 -9.55 10.03
C ALA A 171 -16.99 -9.45 9.65
N ALA A 172 -17.90 -9.60 10.61
CA ALA A 172 -19.34 -9.50 10.35
C ALA A 172 -19.72 -8.14 9.74
N LYS A 173 -19.19 -7.03 10.29
CA LYS A 173 -19.41 -5.68 9.73
C LYS A 173 -18.86 -5.54 8.31
N THR A 174 -17.72 -6.15 8.01
CA THR A 174 -17.10 -6.13 6.68
C THR A 174 -17.92 -6.93 5.67
N LEU A 175 -18.39 -8.13 6.05
CA LEU A 175 -19.22 -8.97 5.20
C LEU A 175 -20.56 -8.32 4.87
N GLY A 176 -21.20 -7.63 5.83
CA GLY A 176 -22.40 -6.85 5.56
C GLY A 176 -22.14 -5.68 4.60
N ALA A 177 -21.00 -4.99 4.76
CA ALA A 177 -20.63 -3.84 3.95
C ALA A 177 -20.30 -4.21 2.49
N LEU A 178 -19.83 -5.44 2.22
CA LEU A 178 -19.51 -5.92 0.86
C LEU A 178 -20.71 -5.95 -0.10
N LYS A 179 -21.95 -5.87 0.42
CA LYS A 179 -23.19 -5.95 -0.38
C LYS A 179 -23.21 -7.17 -1.30
N ASP A 180 -22.66 -8.28 -0.83
CA ASP A 180 -22.54 -9.54 -1.53
C ASP A 180 -23.30 -10.64 -0.76
N LYS A 181 -24.22 -11.34 -1.43
CA LYS A 181 -25.05 -12.38 -0.81
C LYS A 181 -24.29 -13.69 -0.56
N ARG A 182 -23.14 -13.92 -1.19
CA ARG A 182 -22.34 -15.17 -1.04
C ARG A 182 -22.05 -15.57 0.41
N PRO A 183 -21.66 -14.67 1.34
CA PRO A 183 -21.42 -15.02 2.75
C PRO A 183 -22.69 -15.33 3.57
N LEU A 184 -23.91 -15.15 3.03
CA LEU A 184 -25.14 -15.29 3.81
C LEU A 184 -25.31 -16.67 4.49
N PRO A 185 -25.05 -17.83 3.83
CA PRO A 185 -25.12 -19.13 4.49
C PRO A 185 -24.15 -19.26 5.67
N LEU A 186 -22.94 -18.70 5.54
CA LEU A 186 -21.94 -18.69 6.62
C LEU A 186 -22.45 -17.88 7.81
N LEU A 187 -23.01 -16.69 7.57
CA LEU A 187 -23.53 -15.82 8.63
C LEU A 187 -24.73 -16.45 9.35
N LEU A 188 -25.62 -17.13 8.62
CA LEU A 188 -26.76 -17.85 9.17
C LEU A 188 -26.36 -19.02 10.07
N GLU A 189 -25.25 -19.69 9.80
CA GLU A 189 -24.70 -20.69 10.72
C GLU A 189 -23.96 -20.04 11.89
N ALA A 190 -23.17 -19.01 11.63
CA ALA A 190 -22.40 -18.31 12.66
C ALA A 190 -23.28 -17.73 13.78
N ILE A 191 -24.44 -17.15 13.45
CA ILE A 191 -25.34 -16.55 14.44
C ILE A 191 -25.93 -17.57 15.44
N LYS A 192 -26.05 -18.84 15.04
CA LYS A 192 -26.59 -19.92 15.90
C LYS A 192 -25.61 -20.30 17.00
N ILE A 193 -24.31 -20.21 16.71
CA ILE A 193 -23.23 -20.61 17.63
C ILE A 193 -22.58 -19.44 18.35
N GLU A 194 -22.76 -18.21 17.87
CA GLU A 194 -22.17 -17.02 18.48
C GLU A 194 -22.78 -16.73 19.86
N LYS A 195 -21.90 -16.61 20.85
CA LYS A 195 -22.25 -16.40 22.26
C LYS A 195 -22.16 -14.94 22.66
N ASP A 196 -21.26 -14.18 22.03
CA ASP A 196 -21.06 -12.78 22.34
C ASP A 196 -22.17 -11.92 21.72
N ALA A 197 -22.86 -11.14 22.56
CA ALA A 197 -23.99 -10.34 22.12
C ALA A 197 -23.60 -9.25 21.10
N LYS A 198 -22.40 -8.66 21.24
CA LYS A 198 -21.91 -7.62 20.33
C LYS A 198 -21.66 -8.21 18.95
N VAL A 199 -21.01 -9.38 18.88
CA VAL A 199 -20.77 -10.07 17.60
C VAL A 199 -22.10 -10.56 17.00
N LYS A 200 -22.99 -11.13 17.81
CA LYS A 200 -24.30 -11.62 17.36
C LYS A 200 -25.13 -10.52 16.71
N ASN A 201 -25.15 -9.32 17.30
CA ASN A 201 -25.83 -8.16 16.72
C ASN A 201 -25.21 -7.74 15.38
N ALA A 202 -23.88 -7.75 15.26
CA ALA A 202 -23.20 -7.44 14.00
C ALA A 202 -23.49 -8.47 12.90
N ILE A 203 -23.56 -9.77 13.26
CA ILE A 203 -23.95 -10.83 12.32
C ILE A 203 -25.41 -10.63 11.89
N GLN A 204 -26.31 -10.33 12.82
CA GLN A 204 -27.72 -10.10 12.53
C GLN A 204 -27.92 -8.91 11.57
N GLU A 205 -27.20 -7.81 11.80
CA GLU A 205 -27.21 -6.64 10.93
C GLU A 205 -26.70 -7.00 9.52
N ALA A 206 -25.59 -7.75 9.43
CA ALA A 206 -25.07 -8.20 8.15
C ALA A 206 -26.08 -9.10 7.40
N ILE A 207 -26.73 -10.04 8.09
CA ILE A 207 -27.78 -10.88 7.51
C ILE A 207 -28.94 -10.03 6.98
N GLU A 208 -29.39 -9.04 7.75
CA GLU A 208 -30.48 -8.16 7.36
C GLU A 208 -30.14 -7.36 6.10
N ILE A 209 -28.96 -6.73 6.08
CA ILE A 209 -28.46 -5.99 4.91
C ILE A 209 -28.46 -6.91 3.68
N LEU A 210 -27.85 -8.09 3.79
CA LEU A 210 -27.64 -8.98 2.65
C LEU A 210 -28.93 -9.66 2.17
N SER A 211 -29.87 -9.97 3.08
CA SER A 211 -31.16 -10.55 2.73
C SER A 211 -32.05 -9.58 1.95
N ASN A 212 -31.91 -8.28 2.24
CA ASN A 212 -32.70 -7.22 1.62
C ASN A 212 -32.08 -6.67 0.32
N LEU A 213 -30.90 -7.15 -0.09
CA LEU A 213 -30.32 -6.75 -1.37
C LEU A 213 -31.25 -7.17 -2.52
N PRO A 214 -31.42 -6.32 -3.55
CA PRO A 214 -32.17 -6.69 -4.74
C PRO A 214 -31.60 -7.98 -5.34
N SER A 215 -32.46 -8.82 -5.90
CA SER A 215 -32.00 -9.91 -6.76
C SER A 215 -31.17 -9.29 -7.89
N GLU A 216 -30.02 -9.86 -8.23
CA GLU A 216 -29.28 -9.43 -9.41
C GLU A 216 -30.25 -9.33 -10.60
N PRO A 217 -30.17 -8.27 -11.43
CA PRO A 217 -30.85 -8.28 -12.70
C PRO A 217 -30.38 -9.54 -13.43
N GLN A 218 -31.32 -10.43 -13.75
CA GLN A 218 -30.97 -11.64 -14.50
C GLN A 218 -30.24 -11.18 -15.76
N VAL A 219 -28.97 -11.58 -15.92
CA VAL A 219 -28.30 -11.46 -17.21
C VAL A 219 -29.23 -12.16 -18.19
N PRO A 220 -29.86 -11.46 -19.15
CA PRO A 220 -30.73 -12.11 -20.10
C PRO A 220 -29.90 -13.23 -20.74
N PRO A 221 -30.49 -14.43 -20.96
CA PRO A 221 -29.77 -15.52 -21.58
C PRO A 221 -29.09 -14.99 -22.84
N PRO A 222 -27.82 -15.33 -23.10
CA PRO A 222 -27.13 -14.87 -24.30
C PRO A 222 -28.06 -15.11 -25.49
N PRO A 223 -28.24 -14.12 -26.39
CA PRO A 223 -29.11 -14.28 -27.54
C PRO A 223 -28.73 -15.59 -28.21
N ALA A 224 -29.71 -16.47 -28.40
CA ALA A 224 -29.49 -17.77 -29.01
C ALA A 224 -28.68 -17.55 -30.27
N GLU A 225 -27.48 -18.13 -30.33
CA GLU A 225 -26.65 -18.09 -31.52
C GLU A 225 -27.54 -18.49 -32.69
N SER A 226 -27.85 -17.53 -33.56
CA SER A 226 -28.47 -17.81 -34.83
C SER A 226 -27.46 -18.68 -35.56
N GLN A 227 -27.73 -19.98 -35.61
CA GLN A 227 -27.10 -20.88 -36.56
C GLN A 227 -27.42 -20.29 -37.94
N GLU A 228 -26.53 -19.46 -38.46
CA GLU A 228 -26.53 -19.12 -39.87
C GLU A 228 -26.21 -20.41 -40.59
N ASP A 229 -27.27 -21.03 -41.09
CA ASP A 229 -27.28 -22.19 -41.95
C ASP A 229 -26.60 -21.77 -43.26
N ILE A 230 -25.27 -21.95 -43.36
CA ILE A 230 -24.55 -21.72 -44.61
C ILE A 230 -24.89 -22.88 -45.54
N THR A 231 -26.04 -22.79 -46.20
CA THR A 231 -26.37 -23.64 -47.34
C THR A 231 -25.48 -23.24 -48.52
N VAL A 232 -24.42 -24.02 -48.74
CA VAL A 232 -23.64 -23.98 -49.98
C VAL A 232 -24.51 -24.60 -51.07
N THR A 233 -25.03 -23.78 -51.98
CA THR A 233 -25.58 -24.24 -53.26
C THR A 233 -25.13 -23.34 -54.40
N GLU A 234 -24.67 -24.01 -55.46
CA GLU A 234 -24.51 -23.58 -56.86
C GLU A 234 -23.20 -22.90 -57.29
N GLU A 235 -22.25 -23.77 -57.68
CA GLU A 235 -21.76 -23.94 -59.06
C GLU A 235 -21.99 -22.75 -60.03
N ILE A 236 -20.92 -22.00 -60.33
CA ILE A 236 -20.83 -21.20 -61.56
C ILE A 236 -19.70 -21.76 -62.42
N ALA A 237 -20.10 -22.24 -63.59
CA ALA A 237 -19.27 -22.89 -64.59
C ALA A 237 -18.30 -21.93 -65.27
N VAL A 238 -17.19 -22.54 -65.70
CA VAL A 238 -16.04 -21.98 -66.41
C VAL A 238 -16.40 -21.68 -67.86
N SER A 239 -16.24 -20.42 -68.29
CA SER A 239 -15.74 -20.09 -69.63
C SER A 239 -15.42 -18.60 -69.70
N ASP A 240 -14.13 -18.25 -69.66
CA ASP A 240 -13.54 -17.43 -70.71
C ASP A 240 -12.02 -17.30 -70.52
N PHE A 241 -11.34 -17.70 -71.60
CA PHE A 241 -10.09 -17.15 -72.11
C PHE A 241 -8.73 -17.69 -71.63
N ILE A 242 -7.91 -18.03 -72.64
CA ILE A 242 -6.67 -18.81 -72.69
C ILE A 242 -5.44 -17.94 -72.31
N PRO A 243 -4.36 -18.55 -71.75
CA PRO A 243 -3.16 -17.84 -71.30
C PRO A 243 -2.18 -17.47 -72.43
N SER A 244 -1.43 -16.40 -72.25
CA SER A 244 -0.16 -16.16 -72.96
C SER A 244 0.85 -15.58 -71.99
N GLN A 245 2.07 -16.12 -72.08
CA GLN A 245 3.15 -15.91 -71.13
C GLN A 245 3.71 -14.49 -71.16
N GLU A 246 3.88 -13.90 -69.98
CA GLU A 246 4.93 -12.92 -69.74
C GLU A 246 5.59 -13.25 -68.41
N THR A 247 6.87 -13.61 -68.49
CA THR A 247 7.79 -13.73 -67.38
C THR A 247 8.02 -12.35 -66.75
N VAL A 248 7.64 -12.17 -65.49
CA VAL A 248 8.12 -11.03 -64.69
C VAL A 248 8.74 -11.57 -63.41
N SER A 249 10.06 -11.39 -63.35
CA SER A 249 10.94 -11.68 -62.24
C SER A 249 10.58 -10.86 -61.00
N LEU A 250 10.60 -11.50 -59.83
CA LEU A 250 10.58 -10.84 -58.52
C LEU A 250 11.86 -10.01 -58.33
N PRO A 251 11.80 -8.74 -57.91
CA PRO A 251 12.98 -8.04 -57.41
C PRO A 251 13.32 -8.57 -56.02
N GLN A 252 14.51 -9.16 -55.88
CA GLN A 252 15.19 -9.23 -54.59
C GLN A 252 15.82 -7.87 -54.33
N GLU A 253 15.29 -7.11 -53.38
CA GLU A 253 16.04 -6.01 -52.76
C GLU A 253 16.67 -6.50 -51.46
N THR A 254 17.96 -6.78 -51.56
CA THR A 254 18.91 -6.81 -50.46
C THR A 254 19.16 -5.38 -49.98
N VAL A 255 18.79 -5.07 -48.74
CA VAL A 255 19.32 -3.89 -48.04
C VAL A 255 19.95 -4.34 -46.72
N SER A 256 21.27 -4.22 -46.70
CA SER A 256 22.18 -4.51 -45.61
C SER A 256 21.94 -3.58 -44.41
N LEU A 257 21.86 -4.15 -43.21
CA LEU A 257 21.99 -3.40 -41.97
C LEU A 257 23.49 -3.10 -41.72
N PRO A 258 23.90 -1.85 -41.48
CA PRO A 258 25.24 -1.56 -40.98
C PRO A 258 25.36 -1.95 -39.51
N GLN A 259 26.38 -2.75 -39.18
CA GLN A 259 26.81 -2.96 -37.81
C GLN A 259 27.52 -1.70 -37.31
N GLU A 260 26.89 -0.95 -36.40
CA GLU A 260 27.59 0.03 -35.59
C GLU A 260 28.25 -0.67 -34.41
N THR A 261 29.54 -0.95 -34.56
CA THR A 261 30.47 -1.20 -33.47
C THR A 261 30.82 0.14 -32.81
N VAL A 262 30.26 0.44 -31.64
CA VAL A 262 30.77 1.53 -30.80
C VAL A 262 31.87 0.97 -29.91
N SER A 263 33.11 1.35 -30.26
CA SER A 263 34.33 1.07 -29.52
C SER A 263 34.38 1.87 -28.22
N LEU A 264 34.63 1.19 -27.10
CA LEU A 264 35.11 1.80 -25.86
C LEU A 264 36.59 2.21 -26.05
N PRO A 265 36.99 3.46 -25.79
CA PRO A 265 38.40 3.78 -25.64
C PRO A 265 38.87 3.36 -24.23
N GLN A 266 39.85 2.45 -24.19
CA GLN A 266 40.69 2.26 -23.03
C GLN A 266 41.66 3.43 -22.92
N GLU A 267 41.55 4.24 -21.88
CA GLU A 267 42.64 5.09 -21.43
C GLU A 267 43.30 4.47 -20.19
N THR A 268 44.53 4.01 -20.41
CA THR A 268 45.52 3.72 -19.39
C THR A 268 46.15 5.03 -18.91
N VAL A 269 46.07 5.34 -17.62
CA VAL A 269 47.08 6.16 -16.94
C VAL A 269 47.32 5.57 -15.55
N SER A 270 48.55 5.09 -15.35
CA SER A 270 49.10 4.71 -14.04
C SER A 270 49.91 5.85 -13.44
N LEU A 271 50.01 5.81 -12.11
CA LEU A 271 50.94 6.49 -11.18
C LEU A 271 50.53 7.89 -10.69
N SER A 272 50.07 7.99 -9.44
CA SER A 272 50.97 8.19 -8.28
C SER A 272 50.17 8.41 -6.99
N GLN A 273 50.68 7.84 -5.91
CA GLN A 273 50.20 7.96 -4.53
C GLN A 273 50.26 9.41 -4.01
N VAL A 274 49.28 9.86 -3.21
CA VAL A 274 49.48 10.62 -1.96
C VAL A 274 48.22 10.48 -1.07
N SER A 275 48.46 9.84 0.08
CA SER A 275 47.93 10.04 1.44
C SER A 275 46.44 10.31 1.76
N GLU A 276 45.97 9.43 2.65
CA GLU A 276 44.90 9.51 3.67
C GLU A 276 44.90 10.88 4.40
N GLU A 277 43.78 11.51 4.79
CA GLU A 277 42.81 11.13 5.85
C GLU A 277 41.55 12.04 5.82
N PRO A 278 40.44 11.67 6.51
CA PRO A 278 39.09 12.18 6.23
C PRO A 278 38.66 13.35 7.12
N ALA A 279 37.88 14.28 6.55
CA ALA A 279 37.05 15.21 7.32
C ALA A 279 35.72 14.53 7.67
N THR A 280 35.56 14.15 8.93
CA THR A 280 34.34 13.58 9.50
C THR A 280 33.20 14.59 9.45
N LYS A 281 32.27 14.41 8.51
CA LYS A 281 30.91 14.93 8.61
C LYS A 281 30.10 13.83 9.28
N THR A 282 29.77 14.01 10.55
CA THR A 282 28.92 13.08 11.32
C THR A 282 27.56 13.04 10.65
N GLN A 283 27.32 12.03 9.81
CA GLN A 283 25.97 11.66 9.41
C GLN A 283 25.36 10.95 10.60
N ASP A 284 24.60 11.68 11.42
CA ASP A 284 23.67 11.08 12.37
C ASP A 284 22.58 10.38 11.55
N THR A 285 22.88 9.19 11.05
CA THR A 285 21.91 8.30 10.41
C THR A 285 21.01 7.76 11.52
N ILE A 286 19.69 7.87 11.35
CA ILE A 286 18.77 7.15 12.24
C ILE A 286 19.05 5.67 11.99
N LYS A 287 19.66 5.00 12.98
CA LYS A 287 20.03 3.60 12.85
C LYS A 287 18.74 2.79 12.76
N LYS A 288 18.44 2.26 11.57
CA LYS A 288 17.29 1.37 11.35
C LYS A 288 17.33 0.24 12.38
N PRO A 289 16.28 0.03 13.18
CA PRO A 289 16.26 -1.09 14.10
C PRO A 289 16.37 -2.40 13.30
N ASP A 290 17.09 -3.37 13.84
CA ASP A 290 17.30 -4.68 13.22
C ASP A 290 16.00 -5.49 13.38
N VAL A 291 14.99 -5.16 12.55
CA VAL A 291 13.63 -5.70 12.64
C VAL A 291 13.43 -6.75 11.54
N PRO A 292 13.04 -7.98 11.90
CA PRO A 292 12.68 -8.99 10.91
C PRO A 292 11.49 -8.50 10.09
N ARG A 293 11.58 -8.59 8.75
CA ARG A 293 10.47 -8.30 7.83
C ARG A 293 9.16 -8.84 8.39
N THR A 294 8.17 -7.97 8.52
CA THR A 294 6.87 -8.34 9.06
C THR A 294 6.20 -9.35 8.13
N ASN A 295 5.26 -10.14 8.64
CA ASN A 295 4.42 -10.97 7.76
C ASN A 295 3.66 -10.11 6.75
N LEU A 296 3.39 -8.86 7.10
CA LEU A 296 2.79 -7.91 6.18
C LEU A 296 3.72 -7.62 5.00
N ASP A 297 5.02 -7.43 5.21
CA ASP A 297 5.99 -7.19 4.13
C ASP A 297 6.02 -8.36 3.14
N LYS A 298 5.86 -9.60 3.61
CA LYS A 298 5.76 -10.78 2.74
C LYS A 298 4.43 -10.84 2.00
N GLU A 299 3.33 -10.49 2.66
CA GLU A 299 2.01 -10.39 2.02
C GLU A 299 1.93 -9.21 1.03
N VAL A 300 2.73 -8.16 1.26
CA VAL A 300 2.97 -7.03 0.36
C VAL A 300 3.71 -7.53 -0.87
N ASP A 301 4.87 -8.16 -0.69
CA ASP A 301 5.69 -8.71 -1.78
C ASP A 301 4.89 -9.71 -2.62
N ALA A 302 4.13 -10.62 -1.98
CA ALA A 302 3.28 -11.59 -2.67
C ALA A 302 2.13 -10.93 -3.44
N PHE A 303 1.52 -9.87 -2.90
CA PHE A 303 0.49 -9.13 -3.60
C PHE A 303 1.06 -8.38 -4.81
N LEU A 304 2.23 -7.74 -4.68
CA LEU A 304 2.90 -7.07 -5.79
C LEU A 304 3.26 -8.06 -6.90
N ALA A 305 3.80 -9.22 -6.55
CA ALA A 305 4.06 -10.30 -7.53
C ALA A 305 2.76 -10.72 -8.26
N SER A 306 1.63 -10.83 -7.54
CA SER A 306 0.34 -11.18 -8.17
C SER A 306 -0.27 -10.09 -9.06
N LEU A 307 0.27 -8.87 -9.03
CA LEU A 307 -0.15 -7.77 -9.90
C LEU A 307 0.68 -7.66 -11.17
N ASP A 308 1.88 -8.25 -11.20
CA ASP A 308 2.80 -8.18 -12.36
C ASP A 308 2.68 -9.42 -13.27
N GLU A 309 1.85 -10.41 -12.92
CA GLU A 309 1.65 -11.68 -13.66
C GLU A 309 0.55 -11.66 -14.75
N GLU A 310 -0.01 -10.51 -15.16
CA GLU A 310 -0.99 -10.40 -16.25
C GLU A 310 -0.68 -9.29 -17.26
#